data_AF-A0A956RBE7-F1
#
_entry.id   AF-A0A956RBE7-F1
#
_cell.length_a   1.000
_cell.length_b   1.000
_cell.length_c   1.000
_cell.angle_alpha   90.00
_cell.angle_beta   90.00
_cell.angle_gamma   90.00
#
_symmetry.space_group_name_H-M   'P 1'
#
loop_
_entity.id
_entity.type
_entity.pdbx_description
1 polymer ?
#
loop_
_entity_poly.entity_id
_entity_poly.type
_entity_poly.pdbx_seq_one_letter_code
_entity_poly.pdbx_strand_id
1 'polypeptide(L)' 'MLRDLLLPATDGGVYAQAIGLAVLTVLALVLVRRNRDLVVFVVGVAVFTAALMALRTLH' A
#
# COMPACT_ATOMS: atom_id res chain seq x y z
N MET A 1 -13.92 -11.60 9.17
CA MET A 1 -14.11 -10.27 8.55
C MET A 1 -12.87 -9.38 8.65
N LEU A 2 -12.50 -8.79 9.79
CA LEU A 2 -11.27 -7.97 9.88
C LEU A 2 -9.97 -8.78 9.70
N ARG A 3 -9.96 -10.05 10.14
CA ARG A 3 -8.80 -10.95 10.00
C ARG A 3 -8.54 -11.41 8.56
N ASP A 4 -9.58 -11.64 7.76
CA ASP A 4 -9.44 -12.07 6.36
C ASP A 4 -8.87 -10.95 5.49
N LEU A 5 -9.13 -9.69 5.87
CA LEU A 5 -8.52 -8.53 5.25
C LEU A 5 -7.04 -8.36 5.64
N LEU A 6 -6.64 -8.88 6.80
CA LEU A 6 -5.26 -8.82 7.32
C LEU A 6 -4.43 -10.05 6.95
N LEU A 7 -5.04 -11.19 6.62
CA LEU A 7 -4.46 -12.47 6.19
C LEU A 7 -5.29 -13.05 5.04
N PRO A 8 -5.15 -12.51 3.81
CA PRO A 8 -5.93 -13.00 2.69
C PRO A 8 -5.39 -14.37 2.27
N ALA A 9 -6.11 -15.44 2.60
CA ALA A 9 -5.87 -16.79 2.08
C ALA A 9 -6.46 -16.98 0.66
N THR A 10 -6.95 -15.91 0.03
CA THR A 10 -7.62 -15.92 -1.28
C THR A 10 -7.10 -14.76 -2.12
N ASP A 11 -6.90 -15.01 -3.42
CA ASP A 11 -6.37 -14.02 -4.38
C ASP A 11 -7.14 -12.69 -4.35
N GLY A 12 -8.45 -12.75 -4.11
CA GLY A 12 -9.32 -11.57 -4.00
C GLY A 12 -8.93 -10.60 -2.88
N GLY A 13 -8.43 -11.10 -1.74
CA GLY A 13 -8.00 -10.24 -0.64
C GLY A 13 -6.66 -9.53 -0.92
N VAL A 14 -5.78 -10.17 -1.70
CA VAL A 14 -4.53 -9.56 -2.16
C VAL A 14 -4.82 -8.41 -3.13
N TYR A 15 -5.76 -8.60 -4.08
CA TYR A 15 -6.19 -7.53 -4.97
C TYR A 15 -6.83 -6.35 -4.22
N ALA A 16 -7.68 -6.62 -3.24
CA ALA A 16 -8.29 -5.56 -2.42
C ALA A 16 -7.24 -4.75 -1.65
N GLN A 17 -6.23 -5.41 -1.09
CA GLN A 17 -5.10 -4.77 -0.42
C GLN A 17 -4.27 -3.90 -1.37
N ALA A 18 -3.95 -4.41 -2.56
CA ALA A 18 -3.20 -3.66 -3.56
C ALA A 18 -3.96 -2.41 -4.05
N ILE A 19 -5.26 -2.54 -4.31
CA ILE A 19 -6.12 -1.42 -4.69
C ILE A 19 -6.21 -0.39 -3.55
N GLY A 20 -6.40 -0.85 -2.32
CA GLY A 20 -6.43 0.03 -1.14
C GLY A 20 -5.13 0.81 -0.96
N LEU A 21 -3.98 0.13 -1.10
CA LEU A 21 -2.66 0.76 -1.03
C LEU A 21 -2.49 1.82 -2.14
N ALA A 22 -2.91 1.52 -3.37
CA ALA A 22 -2.83 2.45 -4.49
C ALA A 22 -3.66 3.71 -4.25
N VAL A 23 -4.93 3.54 -3.82
CA VAL A 23 -5.83 4.66 -3.54
C VAL A 23 -5.28 5.54 -2.42
N LEU A 24 -4.82 4.94 -1.32
CA LEU A 24 -4.23 5.67 -0.20
C LEU A 24 -2.96 6.42 -0.60
N THR A 25 -2.11 5.79 -1.41
CA THR A 25 -0.88 6.43 -1.91
C THR A 25 -1.21 7.63 -2.78
N VAL A 26 -2.19 7.53 -3.68
CA VAL A 26 -2.62 8.65 -4.53
C VAL A 26 -3.18 9.79 -3.68
N LEU A 27 -4.03 9.50 -2.69
CA LEU A 27 -4.59 10.52 -1.80
C LEU A 27 -3.48 11.22 -0.99
N ALA A 28 -2.53 10.45 -0.45
CA ALA A 28 -1.39 10.99 0.27
C ALA A 28 -0.55 11.90 -0.63
N LEU A 29 -0.24 11.46 -1.85
CA LEU A 29 0.50 12.27 -2.84
C LEU A 29 -0.23 13.56 -3.19
N VAL A 30 -1.54 13.52 -3.40
CA VAL A 30 -2.34 14.72 -3.67
C VAL A 30 -2.27 15.71 -2.50
N LEU A 31 -2.30 15.20 -1.27
CA LEU A 31 -2.21 16.01 -0.06
C LEU A 31 -0.82 16.65 0.10
N VAL A 32 0.25 15.90 -0.17
CA VAL A 32 1.62 16.37 0.04
C VAL A 32 2.28 17.00 -1.20
N ARG A 33 1.60 17.05 -2.35
CA ARG A 33 2.14 17.46 -3.67
C ARG A 33 2.90 18.79 -3.70
N ARG A 34 2.66 19.67 -2.74
CA ARG A 34 3.29 21.00 -2.65
C ARG A 34 4.65 20.98 -1.95
N ASN A 35 5.00 19.90 -1.24
CA ASN A 35 6.25 19.78 -0.50
C ASN A 35 7.04 18.56 -0.99
N ARG A 36 8.16 18.80 -1.66
CA ARG A 36 8.97 17.75 -2.30
C ARG A 36 9.50 16.72 -1.30
N ASP A 37 9.85 17.15 -0.10
CA ASP A 37 10.38 16.24 0.94
C ASP A 37 9.30 15.23 1.38
N LEU A 38 8.09 15.73 1.64
CA LEU A 38 6.95 14.88 1.96
C LEU A 38 6.55 13.96 0.80
N VAL A 39 6.66 14.42 -0.46
CA VAL A 39 6.42 13.54 -1.63
C VAL A 39 7.42 12.39 -1.64
N VAL A 40 8.72 12.67 -1.47
CA VAL A 40 9.76 11.62 -1.44
C VAL A 40 9.50 10.64 -0.29
N PHE A 41 9.14 11.13 0.89
CA PHE A 41 8.79 10.29 2.02
C PHE A 41 7.59 9.38 1.71
N VAL A 42 6.49 9.94 1.19
CA VAL A 42 5.28 9.18 0.85
C VAL A 42 5.56 8.11 -0.20
N VAL A 43 6.34 8.44 -1.23
CA VAL A 43 6.78 7.47 -2.24
C VAL A 43 7.63 6.36 -1.61
N GLY A 44 8.59 6.71 -0.75
CA GLY A 44 9.42 5.74 -0.04
C GLY A 44 8.60 4.78 0.82
N VAL A 45 7.61 5.30 1.56
CA VAL A 45 6.68 4.50 2.37
C VAL A 45 5.82 3.59 1.50
N ALA A 46 5.30 4.08 0.36
CA ALA A 46 4.50 3.27 -0.56
C ALA A 46 5.33 2.12 -1.15
N VAL A 47 6.57 2.38 -1.58
CA VAL A 47 7.49 1.37 -2.10
C VAL A 47 7.83 0.34 -1.02
N PHE A 48 8.15 0.78 0.20
CA PHE A 48 8.44 -0.11 1.31
C PHE A 48 7.25 -1.02 1.65
N THR A 49 6.04 -0.45 1.69
CA THR A 49 4.81 -1.21 1.97
C THR A 49 4.53 -2.23 0.88
N ALA A 50 4.72 -1.86 -0.39
CA ALA A 50 4.59 -2.79 -1.51
C ALA A 50 5.63 -3.92 -1.44
N ALA A 51 6.87 -3.62 -1.05
CA ALA A 51 7.91 -4.63 -0.85
C ALA A 51 7.56 -5.62 0.27
N LEU A 52 6.96 -5.14 1.37
CA LEU A 52 6.47 -6.02 2.44
C LEU A 52 5.32 -6.91 1.98
N MET A 53 4.40 -6.40 1.16
CA MET A 53 3.36 -7.22 0.54
C MET A 53 3.94 -8.28 -0.39
N ALA A 54 4.92 -7.91 -1.22
CA ALA A 54 5.59 -8.84 -2.13
C ALA A 54 6.35 -9.95 -1.38
N LEU A 55 7.05 -9.58 -0.29
CA LEU A 55 7.73 -10.55 0.57
C LEU A 55 6.73 -11.50 1.21
N ARG A 56 5.58 -10.99 1.64
CA ARG A 56 4.49 -11.80 2.19
C ARG A 56 3.88 -12.74 1.16
N THR A 57 3.74 -12.35 -0.11
CA THR A 57 3.22 -13.26 -1.14
C THR A 57 4.18 -14.39 -1.51
N LEU A 58 5.48 -14.24 -1.19
CA LEU A 58 6.50 -15.26 -1.42
C LEU A 58 6.62 -16.28 -0.26
N HIS A 59 5.99 -16.02 0.89
CA HIS A 59 6.06 -16.82 2.12
C HIS A 59 4.69 -17.42 2.47
#